data_AF-A0A0V8HJK6-F1
#
_entry.id   AF-A0A0V8HJK6-F1
#
_cell.length_a   1.000
_cell.length_b   1.000
_cell.length_c   1.000
_cell.angle_alpha   90.00
_cell.angle_beta   90.00
_cell.angle_gamma   90.00
#
_symmetry.space_group_name_H-M   'P 1'
#
loop_
_entity.id
_entity.type
_entity.pdbx_description
1 polymer ?
#
loop_
_entity_poly.entity_id
_entity_poly.type
_entity_poly.pdbx_seq_one_letter_code
_entity_poly.pdbx_strand_id
1 'polypeptide(L)'
;MKLTKKIPNALTLGNLYCGFLSIGFAANGQFKNAAVLIIIGMMLDSMDGRLARMLDADSTLGKELDSLADIVTFGVAPSFLVYYTSFYQFGLLGFFVAGLLPLFGAYRLARFNTSPPKSSLHYFIGVPITAAGGILAILTLFGDRIPNIVTSVIFTAMCFLMVSRIRIPSFKEIPLPKYGTIVTVFIGALLYVIYKGTYEQFPYLIYIAAPLYFAYLAWRFIKRGKNE
;
A
#
# COMPACT_ATOMS: atom_id res chain seq x y z
N MET A 1 6.99 -25.53 15.55
CA MET A 1 7.96 -24.40 15.50
C MET A 1 8.39 -23.94 14.09
N LYS A 2 7.89 -24.51 12.97
CA LYS A 2 8.26 -24.08 11.59
C LYS A 2 7.20 -23.25 10.84
N LEU A 3 5.92 -23.32 11.23
CA LEU A 3 4.84 -22.60 10.53
C LEU A 3 4.82 -21.09 10.83
N THR A 4 5.16 -20.69 12.05
CA THR A 4 5.09 -19.29 12.51
C THR A 4 6.02 -18.36 11.73
N LYS A 5 7.17 -18.84 11.26
CA LYS A 5 8.10 -18.07 10.43
C LYS A 5 7.64 -17.88 8.98
N LYS A 6 6.67 -18.66 8.50
CA LYS A 6 6.14 -18.55 7.12
C LYS A 6 4.98 -17.57 6.98
N ILE A 7 4.37 -17.17 8.10
CA ILE A 7 3.20 -16.28 8.12
C ILE A 7 3.52 -14.89 7.54
N PRO A 8 4.65 -14.22 7.90
CA PRO A 8 4.99 -12.93 7.32
C PRO A 8 5.13 -13.01 5.80
N ASN A 9 5.88 -13.99 5.29
CA ASN A 9 6.07 -14.17 3.85
C ASN A 9 4.75 -14.43 3.10
N ALA A 10 3.81 -15.15 3.71
CA ALA A 10 2.49 -15.38 3.10
C ALA A 10 1.68 -14.08 3.00
N LEU A 11 1.79 -13.19 3.99
CA LEU A 11 1.16 -11.87 3.96
C LEU A 11 1.80 -10.96 2.92
N THR A 12 3.13 -10.99 2.78
CA THR A 12 3.85 -10.27 1.72
C THR A 12 3.43 -10.73 0.32
N LEU A 13 3.28 -12.05 0.11
CA LEU A 13 2.72 -12.59 -1.13
C LEU A 13 1.26 -12.17 -1.34
N GLY A 14 0.48 -12.07 -0.27
CA GLY A 14 -0.88 -11.51 -0.31
C GLY A 14 -0.91 -10.05 -0.74
N ASN A 15 0.02 -9.22 -0.24
CA ASN A 15 0.23 -7.84 -0.69
C ASN A 15 0.49 -7.81 -2.19
N LEU A 16 1.49 -8.56 -2.67
CA LEU A 16 1.84 -8.64 -4.10
C LEU A 16 0.64 -9.08 -4.96
N TYR A 17 -0.14 -10.06 -4.50
CA TYR A 17 -1.33 -10.51 -5.21
C TYR A 17 -2.42 -9.42 -5.28
N CYS A 18 -2.57 -8.60 -4.25
CA CYS A 18 -3.45 -7.43 -4.30
C CYS A 18 -3.00 -6.43 -5.37
N GLY A 19 -1.69 -6.18 -5.48
CA GLY A 19 -1.11 -5.36 -6.55
C GLY A 19 -1.42 -5.92 -7.95
N PHE A 20 -1.24 -7.23 -8.15
CA PHE A 20 -1.58 -7.90 -9.42
C PHE A 20 -3.07 -7.74 -9.77
N LEU A 21 -3.97 -8.02 -8.82
CA LEU A 21 -5.41 -7.87 -9.03
C LEU A 21 -5.77 -6.42 -9.33
N SER A 22 -5.17 -5.46 -8.63
CA SER A 22 -5.41 -4.03 -8.84
C SER A 22 -5.15 -3.61 -10.29
N ILE A 23 -4.05 -4.08 -10.89
CA ILE A 23 -3.74 -3.82 -12.31
C ILE A 23 -4.85 -4.37 -13.22
N GLY A 24 -5.32 -5.60 -12.96
CA GLY A 24 -6.41 -6.21 -13.71
C GLY A 24 -7.72 -5.43 -13.60
N PHE A 25 -8.11 -4.97 -12.40
CA PHE A 25 -9.30 -4.14 -12.21
C PHE A 25 -9.16 -2.77 -12.89
N ALA A 26 -7.98 -2.15 -12.83
CA ALA A 26 -7.73 -0.88 -13.50
C ALA A 26 -7.86 -1.02 -15.01
N ALA A 27 -7.34 -2.10 -15.60
CA ALA A 27 -7.46 -2.37 -17.04
C ALA A 27 -8.92 -2.58 -17.50
N ASN A 28 -9.79 -3.09 -16.61
CA ASN A 28 -11.22 -3.26 -16.88
C ASN A 28 -12.06 -1.99 -16.57
N GLY A 29 -11.43 -0.84 -16.33
CA GLY A 29 -12.13 0.41 -16.00
C GLY A 29 -12.66 0.49 -14.56
N GLN A 30 -12.40 -0.51 -13.72
CA GLN A 30 -12.86 -0.57 -12.34
C GLN A 30 -11.86 0.11 -11.39
N PHE A 31 -11.64 1.41 -11.59
CA PHE A 31 -10.58 2.17 -10.92
C PHE A 31 -10.73 2.24 -9.39
N LYS A 32 -11.97 2.37 -8.88
CA LYS A 32 -12.23 2.37 -7.44
C LYS A 32 -11.82 1.05 -6.79
N ASN A 33 -12.05 -0.06 -7.49
CA ASN A 33 -11.77 -1.41 -6.98
C ASN A 33 -10.26 -1.67 -6.97
N ALA A 34 -9.59 -1.24 -8.04
CA ALA A 34 -8.15 -1.24 -8.13
C ALA A 34 -7.49 -0.40 -7.01
N ALA A 35 -8.02 0.79 -6.73
CA ALA A 35 -7.52 1.64 -5.64
C ALA A 35 -7.70 0.99 -4.26
N VAL A 36 -8.86 0.39 -3.98
CA VAL A 36 -9.10 -0.33 -2.72
C VAL A 36 -8.13 -1.49 -2.55
N LEU A 37 -7.82 -2.24 -3.60
CA LEU A 37 -6.85 -3.34 -3.54
C LEU A 37 -5.43 -2.87 -3.17
N ILE A 38 -4.99 -1.70 -3.66
CA ILE A 38 -3.71 -1.10 -3.25
C ILE A 38 -3.73 -0.77 -1.75
N ILE A 39 -4.84 -0.24 -1.24
CA ILE A 39 -5.00 0.08 0.20
C ILE A 39 -5.01 -1.21 1.05
N ILE A 40 -5.67 -2.27 0.59
CA ILE A 40 -5.62 -3.58 1.24
C ILE A 40 -4.19 -4.13 1.25
N GLY A 41 -3.46 -4.03 0.13
CA GLY A 41 -2.05 -4.39 0.07
C GLY A 41 -1.19 -3.65 1.10
N MET A 42 -1.41 -2.33 1.26
CA MET A 42 -0.77 -1.52 2.31
C MET A 42 -1.05 -2.01 3.72
N MET A 43 -2.25 -2.53 3.97
CA MET A 43 -2.56 -3.10 5.27
C MET A 43 -1.80 -4.40 5.50
N LEU A 44 -1.72 -5.28 4.50
CA LEU A 44 -0.98 -6.54 4.57
C LEU A 44 0.52 -6.31 4.81
N ASP A 45 1.10 -5.32 4.12
CA ASP A 45 2.47 -4.82 4.28
C ASP A 45 2.75 -4.22 5.67
N SER A 46 1.75 -3.56 6.26
CA SER A 46 1.89 -3.08 7.63
C SER A 46 1.85 -4.22 8.66
N MET A 47 1.23 -5.34 8.30
CA MET A 47 0.99 -6.49 9.18
C MET A 47 2.16 -7.48 9.15
N ASP A 48 2.73 -7.79 8.00
CA ASP A 48 3.87 -8.71 7.87
C ASP A 48 5.12 -8.17 8.57
N GLY A 49 5.45 -6.88 8.39
CA GLY A 49 6.59 -6.22 9.04
C GLY A 49 6.43 -6.09 10.55
N ARG A 50 5.20 -6.13 11.09
CA ARG A 50 4.94 -6.19 12.54
C ARG A 50 5.00 -7.63 13.05
N LEU A 51 4.42 -8.58 12.32
CA LEU A 51 4.41 -9.99 12.69
C LEU A 51 5.82 -10.59 12.64
N ALA A 52 6.65 -10.23 11.67
CA ALA A 52 8.05 -10.64 11.59
C ALA A 52 8.84 -10.21 12.83
N ARG A 53 8.66 -8.96 13.28
CA ARG A 53 9.28 -8.43 14.52
C ARG A 53 8.75 -9.09 15.79
N MET A 54 7.45 -9.36 15.86
CA MET A 54 6.84 -10.00 17.03
C MET A 54 7.16 -11.50 17.16
N LEU A 55 7.40 -12.18 16.04
CA LEU A 55 7.65 -13.63 15.99
C LEU A 55 9.14 -13.98 15.90
N ASP A 56 10.02 -12.99 16.01
CA ASP A 56 11.48 -13.13 15.79
C ASP A 56 11.77 -13.93 14.50
N ALA A 57 11.03 -13.58 13.46
CA ALA A 57 10.99 -14.24 12.17
C ALA A 57 11.56 -13.34 11.07
N ASP A 58 12.36 -12.34 11.43
CA ASP A 58 13.07 -11.50 10.48
C ASP A 58 14.03 -12.36 9.65
N SER A 59 13.95 -12.24 8.33
CA SER A 59 14.76 -13.05 7.41
C SER A 59 15.14 -12.24 6.19
N THR A 60 16.33 -12.50 5.66
CA THR A 60 16.82 -11.86 4.43
C THR A 60 15.87 -12.10 3.26
N LEU A 61 15.33 -13.33 3.16
CA LEU A 61 14.31 -13.67 2.16
C LEU A 61 13.05 -12.81 2.30
N GLY A 62 12.54 -12.64 3.52
CA GLY A 62 11.35 -11.82 3.78
C GLY A 62 11.56 -10.36 3.39
N LYS A 63 12.74 -9.80 3.70
CA LYS A 63 13.10 -8.42 3.32
C LYS A 63 13.15 -8.20 1.81
N GLU A 64 13.73 -9.14 1.06
CA GLU A 64 13.76 -9.04 -0.41
C GLU A 64 12.36 -9.25 -1.01
N LEU A 65 11.58 -10.19 -0.45
CA LEU A 65 10.20 -10.43 -0.86
C LEU A 65 9.30 -9.21 -0.64
N ASP A 66 9.49 -8.50 0.48
CA ASP A 66 8.82 -7.25 0.83
C ASP A 66 9.09 -6.17 -0.22
N SER A 67 10.37 -5.99 -0.58
CA SER A 67 10.76 -5.02 -1.63
C SER A 67 10.16 -5.37 -3.01
N LEU A 68 10.04 -6.66 -3.34
CA LEU A 68 9.40 -7.12 -4.58
C LEU A 68 7.87 -6.96 -4.55
N ALA A 69 7.23 -7.14 -3.40
CA ALA A 69 5.80 -6.87 -3.24
C ALA A 69 5.51 -5.36 -3.33
N ASP A 70 6.33 -4.55 -2.66
CA ASP A 70 6.24 -3.09 -2.63
C ASP A 70 6.25 -2.49 -4.03
N ILE A 71 7.17 -2.94 -4.89
CA ILE A 71 7.28 -2.41 -6.25
C ILE A 71 6.04 -2.73 -7.09
N VAL A 72 5.46 -3.92 -6.95
CA VAL A 72 4.26 -4.31 -7.69
C VAL A 72 3.05 -3.53 -7.18
N THR A 73 2.81 -3.56 -5.87
CA THR A 73 1.57 -3.01 -5.28
C THR A 73 1.58 -1.50 -5.18
N PHE A 74 2.72 -0.86 -4.92
CA PHE A 74 2.80 0.59 -4.71
C PHE A 74 3.56 1.35 -5.81
N GLY A 75 4.25 0.64 -6.70
CA GLY A 75 4.86 1.23 -7.90
C GLY A 75 4.04 0.95 -9.16
N VAL A 76 3.89 -0.32 -9.51
CA VAL A 76 3.29 -0.73 -10.79
C VAL A 76 1.77 -0.52 -10.79
N ALA A 77 1.06 -1.01 -9.78
CA ALA A 77 -0.40 -0.90 -9.74
C ALA A 77 -0.90 0.56 -9.75
N PRO A 78 -0.35 1.50 -8.94
CA PRO A 78 -0.76 2.89 -8.98
C PRO A 78 -0.34 3.60 -10.28
N SER A 79 0.76 3.17 -10.91
CA SER A 79 1.16 3.66 -12.24
C SER A 79 0.08 3.35 -13.28
N PHE A 80 -0.41 2.11 -13.35
CA PHE A 80 -1.51 1.74 -14.25
C PHE A 80 -2.79 2.49 -13.90
N LEU A 81 -3.09 2.66 -12.61
CA LEU A 81 -4.24 3.39 -12.12
C LEU A 81 -4.26 4.84 -12.64
N VAL A 82 -3.13 5.55 -12.50
CA VAL A 82 -2.97 6.94 -12.97
C VAL A 82 -2.95 6.99 -14.50
N TYR A 83 -2.34 6.00 -15.15
CA TYR A 83 -2.38 5.91 -16.61
C TYR A 83 -3.81 5.89 -17.13
N TYR A 84 -4.62 4.94 -16.69
CA TYR A 84 -5.99 4.80 -17.21
C TYR A 84 -6.91 5.97 -16.82
N THR A 85 -6.69 6.59 -15.65
CA THR A 85 -7.56 7.68 -15.17
C THR A 85 -7.16 9.06 -15.69
N SER A 86 -5.86 9.35 -15.82
CA SER A 86 -5.34 10.69 -16.07
C SER A 86 -4.49 10.82 -17.33
N PHE A 87 -3.78 9.75 -17.73
CA PHE A 87 -2.84 9.83 -18.86
C PHE A 87 -3.25 9.07 -20.12
N TYR A 88 -4.39 8.37 -20.10
CA TYR A 88 -4.86 7.53 -21.21
C TYR A 88 -5.01 8.32 -22.52
N GLN A 89 -5.48 9.57 -22.41
CA GLN A 89 -5.62 10.49 -23.56
C GLN A 89 -4.31 10.82 -24.28
N PHE A 90 -3.16 10.61 -23.64
CA PHE A 90 -1.83 10.85 -24.22
C PHE A 90 -1.21 9.59 -24.83
N GLY A 91 -1.94 8.46 -24.86
CA GLY A 91 -1.50 7.20 -25.44
C GLY A 91 -0.14 6.74 -24.92
N LEU A 92 0.77 6.42 -25.85
CA LEU A 92 2.11 5.89 -25.54
C LEU A 92 2.93 6.82 -24.64
N LEU A 93 2.83 8.14 -24.84
CA LEU A 93 3.54 9.11 -23.99
C LEU A 93 3.03 9.06 -22.55
N GLY A 94 1.72 9.01 -22.36
CA GLY A 94 1.10 8.84 -21.05
C GLY A 94 1.53 7.55 -20.35
N PHE A 95 1.67 6.47 -21.12
CA PHE A 95 2.14 5.18 -20.62
C PHE A 95 3.60 5.25 -20.13
N PHE A 96 4.49 5.87 -20.91
CA PHE A 96 5.89 6.08 -20.49
C PHE A 96 6.00 6.96 -19.24
N VAL A 97 5.20 8.03 -19.15
CA VAL A 97 5.18 8.91 -17.97
C VAL A 97 4.71 8.14 -16.73
N ALA A 98 3.65 7.34 -16.85
CA ALA A 98 3.17 6.49 -15.76
C ALA A 98 4.27 5.52 -15.28
N GLY A 99 5.02 4.93 -16.21
CA GLY A 99 6.14 4.02 -15.94
C GLY A 99 7.28 4.62 -15.11
N LEU A 100 7.36 5.94 -14.94
CA LEU A 100 8.36 6.57 -14.07
C LEU A 100 8.20 6.17 -12.60
N LEU A 101 6.96 5.95 -12.14
CA LEU A 101 6.68 5.64 -10.74
C LEU A 101 7.36 4.33 -10.29
N PRO A 102 7.18 3.17 -10.98
CA PRO A 102 7.92 1.96 -10.63
C PRO A 102 9.43 2.10 -10.86
N LEU A 103 9.90 2.80 -11.89
CA LEU A 103 11.35 2.98 -12.10
C LEU A 103 12.03 3.70 -10.92
N PHE A 104 11.45 4.81 -10.48
CA PHE A 104 11.96 5.57 -9.34
C PHE A 104 11.73 4.85 -8.02
N GLY A 105 10.61 4.15 -7.88
CA GLY A 105 10.33 3.29 -6.72
C GLY A 105 11.37 2.18 -6.55
N ALA A 106 11.71 1.48 -7.63
CA ALA A 106 12.71 0.40 -7.62
C ALA A 106 14.10 0.93 -7.26
N TYR A 107 14.52 2.05 -7.85
CA TYR A 107 15.80 2.69 -7.51
C TYR A 107 15.84 3.11 -6.02
N ARG A 108 14.74 3.67 -5.50
CA ARG A 108 14.62 4.06 -4.09
C ARG A 108 14.71 2.85 -3.15
N LEU A 109 14.07 1.73 -3.49
CA LEU A 109 14.15 0.48 -2.72
C LEU A 109 15.56 -0.11 -2.74
N ALA A 110 16.20 -0.18 -3.92
CA ALA A 110 17.58 -0.66 -4.05
C ALA A 110 18.56 0.18 -3.21
N ARG A 111 18.43 1.52 -3.24
CA ARG A 111 19.23 2.44 -2.40
C ARG A 111 18.99 2.20 -0.92
N PHE A 112 17.74 1.95 -0.52
CA PHE A 112 17.38 1.66 0.87
C PHE A 112 17.97 0.33 1.35
N ASN A 113 17.93 -0.72 0.52
CA ASN A 113 18.42 -2.06 0.88
C ASN A 113 19.95 -2.15 0.93
N THR A 114 20.66 -1.35 0.13
CA THR A 114 22.14 -1.33 0.06
C THR A 114 22.79 -0.29 0.99
N SER A 115 22.01 0.61 1.58
CA SER A 115 22.54 1.57 2.55
C SER A 115 22.94 0.87 3.86
N PRO A 116 24.10 1.22 4.46
CA PRO A 116 24.52 0.60 5.72
C PRO A 116 23.48 0.85 6.83
N PRO A 117 23.28 -0.11 7.75
CA PRO A 117 22.34 0.02 8.85
C PRO A 117 22.72 1.26 9.69
N LYS A 118 21.95 2.33 9.54
CA LYS A 118 22.23 3.60 10.22
C LYS A 118 21.97 3.44 11.71
N SER A 119 23.01 3.63 12.53
CA SER A 119 22.94 3.45 13.99
C SER A 119 22.17 4.55 14.73
N SER A 120 21.66 5.61 14.10
CA SER A 120 21.04 6.72 14.85
C SER A 120 20.18 7.73 14.07
N LEU A 121 19.82 7.53 12.80
CA LEU A 121 19.14 8.59 12.04
C LEU A 121 17.61 8.44 12.03
N HIS A 122 16.96 9.28 12.83
CA HIS A 122 15.51 9.56 12.93
C HIS A 122 14.87 10.12 11.64
N TYR A 123 15.44 9.85 10.45
CA TYR A 123 15.03 10.44 9.18
C TYR A 123 15.05 9.41 8.05
N PHE A 124 13.96 9.31 7.29
CA PHE A 124 13.93 8.64 5.98
C PHE A 124 14.53 9.56 4.91
N ILE A 125 15.20 8.99 3.90
CA ILE A 125 15.68 9.75 2.74
C ILE A 125 14.75 9.47 1.56
N GLY A 126 13.98 10.47 1.16
CA GLY A 126 12.93 10.37 0.15
C GLY A 126 11.62 9.79 0.68
N VAL A 127 10.54 9.98 -0.08
CA VAL A 127 9.19 9.47 0.27
C VAL A 127 9.15 7.94 0.13
N PRO A 128 8.51 7.21 1.07
CA PRO A 128 8.28 5.78 0.91
C PRO A 128 7.43 5.43 -0.30
N ILE A 129 7.79 4.37 -1.02
CA ILE A 129 7.01 3.89 -2.17
C ILE A 129 5.57 3.54 -1.77
N THR A 130 5.40 2.93 -0.60
CA THR A 130 4.11 2.66 0.03
C THR A 130 3.26 3.91 0.17
N ALA A 131 3.84 5.01 0.68
CA ALA A 131 3.16 6.29 0.82
C ALA A 131 2.79 6.90 -0.54
N ALA A 132 3.69 6.86 -1.52
CA ALA A 132 3.41 7.35 -2.88
C ALA A 132 2.25 6.58 -3.51
N GLY A 133 2.28 5.24 -3.48
CA GLY A 133 1.21 4.40 -4.02
C GLY A 133 -0.13 4.58 -3.31
N GLY A 134 -0.12 4.72 -1.97
CA GLY A 134 -1.33 4.99 -1.20
C GLY A 134 -1.96 6.33 -1.48
N ILE A 135 -1.16 7.40 -1.60
CA ILE A 135 -1.66 8.73 -1.96
C ILE A 135 -2.34 8.69 -3.33
N LEU A 136 -1.73 8.03 -4.32
CA LEU A 136 -2.31 7.89 -5.65
C LEU A 136 -3.60 7.07 -5.63
N ALA A 137 -3.66 5.98 -4.85
CA ALA A 137 -4.89 5.21 -4.67
C ALA A 137 -6.02 6.05 -4.06
N ILE A 138 -5.70 6.85 -3.03
CA ILE A 138 -6.67 7.77 -2.41
C ILE A 138 -7.14 8.82 -3.41
N LEU A 139 -6.24 9.43 -4.19
CA LEU A 139 -6.62 10.39 -5.22
C LEU A 139 -7.59 9.79 -6.24
N THR A 140 -7.36 8.55 -6.67
CA THR A 140 -8.28 7.85 -7.57
C THR A 140 -9.65 7.57 -6.94
N LEU A 141 -9.72 7.25 -5.64
CA LEU A 141 -11.01 7.07 -4.95
C LEU A 141 -11.86 8.35 -4.96
N PHE A 142 -11.21 9.51 -4.88
CA PHE A 142 -11.86 10.82 -4.92
C PHE A 142 -11.79 11.48 -6.31
N GLY A 143 -11.39 10.73 -7.36
CA GLY A 143 -11.11 11.26 -8.69
C GLY A 143 -12.28 12.00 -9.33
N ASP A 144 -13.51 11.59 -9.03
CA ASP A 144 -14.74 12.24 -9.52
C ASP A 144 -14.85 13.73 -9.07
N ARG A 145 -14.10 14.13 -8.04
CA ARG A 145 -14.08 15.49 -7.48
C ARG A 145 -12.74 16.21 -7.68
N ILE A 146 -11.70 15.51 -8.12
CA ILE A 146 -10.34 16.03 -8.22
C ILE A 146 -9.97 16.18 -9.69
N PRO A 147 -9.61 17.39 -10.16
CA PRO A 147 -9.18 17.58 -11.53
C PRO A 147 -7.96 16.73 -11.89
N ASN A 148 -7.94 16.14 -13.09
CA ASN A 148 -6.83 15.29 -13.58
C ASN A 148 -5.45 16.00 -13.51
N ILE A 149 -5.42 17.32 -13.67
CA ILE A 149 -4.19 18.10 -13.54
C ILE A 149 -3.60 18.04 -12.14
N VAL A 150 -4.43 18.00 -11.09
CA VAL A 150 -3.98 17.87 -9.70
C VAL A 150 -3.37 16.48 -9.49
N THR A 151 -4.02 15.43 -9.98
CA THR A 151 -3.50 14.05 -9.92
C THR A 151 -2.16 13.94 -10.64
N SER A 152 -2.02 14.58 -11.79
CA SER A 152 -0.79 14.59 -12.59
C SER A 152 0.35 15.30 -11.87
N VAL A 153 0.09 16.48 -11.29
CA VAL A 153 1.08 17.24 -10.51
C VAL A 153 1.52 16.43 -9.28
N ILE A 154 0.59 15.82 -8.54
CA ILE A 154 0.92 15.00 -7.38
C ILE A 154 1.70 13.75 -7.79
N PHE A 155 1.31 13.08 -8.88
CA PHE A 155 2.04 11.93 -9.42
C PHE A 155 3.49 12.28 -9.73
N THR A 156 3.72 13.36 -10.47
CA THR A 156 5.06 13.84 -10.82
C THR A 156 5.84 14.23 -9.57
N ALA A 157 5.21 14.92 -8.61
CA ALA A 157 5.83 15.26 -7.34
C ALA A 157 6.27 14.00 -6.56
N MET A 158 5.42 12.98 -6.47
CA MET A 158 5.76 11.71 -5.79
C MET A 158 6.94 11.01 -6.47
N CYS A 159 6.97 10.97 -7.80
CA CYS A 159 8.08 10.44 -8.58
C CYS A 159 9.42 11.08 -8.19
N PHE A 160 9.51 12.42 -8.21
CA PHE A 160 10.73 13.13 -7.84
C PHE A 160 11.07 13.02 -6.35
N LEU A 161 10.06 13.05 -5.47
CA LEU A 161 10.26 12.96 -4.03
C LEU A 161 10.78 11.58 -3.57
N MET A 162 10.47 10.50 -4.29
CA MET A 162 11.03 9.17 -4.02
C MET A 162 12.54 9.11 -4.28
N VAL A 163 13.02 9.74 -5.36
CA VAL A 163 14.45 9.76 -5.72
C VAL A 163 15.23 10.82 -4.93
N SER A 164 14.54 11.88 -4.51
CA SER A 164 15.11 13.01 -3.78
C SER A 164 15.89 12.60 -2.52
N ARG A 165 16.88 13.42 -2.15
CA ARG A 165 17.67 13.28 -0.93
C ARG A 165 17.07 14.03 0.26
N ILE A 166 15.84 14.54 0.14
CA ILE A 166 15.15 15.23 1.23
C ILE A 166 14.99 14.26 2.40
N ARG A 167 15.42 14.72 3.59
CA ARG A 167 15.27 14.00 4.84
C ARG A 167 13.87 14.23 5.37
N ILE A 168 13.04 13.19 5.36
CA ILE A 168 11.70 13.21 5.93
C ILE A 168 11.80 12.66 7.35
N PRO A 169 11.31 13.36 8.39
CA PRO A 169 11.29 12.85 9.75
C PRO A 169 10.65 11.46 9.79
N SER A 170 11.37 10.49 10.37
CA SER A 170 10.86 9.16 10.58
C SER A 170 9.89 9.20 11.76
N PHE A 171 8.58 9.08 11.51
CA PHE A 171 7.56 8.94 12.55
C PHE A 171 7.63 7.56 13.26
N LYS A 172 8.84 7.03 13.49
CA LYS A 172 9.10 5.71 14.09
C LYS A 172 8.81 5.67 15.60
N GLU A 173 8.63 6.82 16.24
CA GLU A 173 8.46 6.96 17.70
C GLU A 173 7.14 7.63 18.13
N ILE A 174 6.12 7.68 17.27
CA ILE A 174 4.77 7.86 17.83
C ILE A 174 4.35 6.49 18.37
N PRO A 175 4.20 6.30 19.70
CA PRO A 175 3.66 5.06 20.22
C PRO A 175 2.35 4.81 19.47
N LEU A 176 2.21 3.60 18.93
CA LEU A 176 1.20 3.24 17.96
C LEU A 176 -0.06 2.61 18.60
N PRO A 177 -0.89 3.37 19.36
CA PRO A 177 -2.31 3.06 19.49
C PRO A 177 -3.17 3.78 18.43
N LYS A 178 -2.73 4.93 17.91
CA LYS A 178 -3.58 5.86 17.12
C LYS A 178 -3.76 5.49 15.64
N TYR A 179 -2.76 4.95 14.95
CA TYR A 179 -2.95 4.54 13.54
C TYR A 179 -3.76 3.25 13.39
N GLY A 180 -3.70 2.35 14.38
CA GLY A 180 -4.58 1.18 14.39
C GLY A 180 -6.05 1.61 14.46
N THR A 181 -6.36 2.61 15.28
CA THR A 181 -7.69 3.21 15.38
C THR A 181 -8.07 3.98 14.12
N ILE A 182 -7.17 4.78 13.54
CA ILE A 182 -7.45 5.52 12.29
C ILE A 182 -7.71 4.56 11.13
N VAL A 183 -6.92 3.48 10.99
CA VAL A 183 -7.15 2.45 9.95
C VAL A 183 -8.45 1.69 10.21
N THR A 184 -8.77 1.32 11.46
CA THR A 184 -10.06 0.68 11.78
C THR A 184 -11.26 1.62 11.60
N VAL A 185 -11.09 2.92 11.86
CA VAL A 185 -12.14 3.94 11.66
C VAL A 185 -12.32 4.21 10.16
N PHE A 186 -11.23 4.21 9.38
CA PHE A 186 -11.30 4.37 7.93
C PHE A 186 -11.95 3.16 7.25
N ILE A 187 -11.62 1.95 7.68
CA ILE A 187 -12.26 0.71 7.21
C ILE A 187 -13.70 0.61 7.69
N GLY A 188 -13.98 0.98 8.95
CA GLY A 188 -15.34 1.06 9.47
C GLY A 188 -16.18 2.10 8.72
N ALA A 189 -15.60 3.24 8.36
CA ALA A 189 -16.23 4.27 7.53
C ALA A 189 -16.42 3.79 6.09
N LEU A 190 -15.46 3.05 5.51
CA LEU A 190 -15.58 2.43 4.20
C LEU A 190 -16.74 1.42 4.20
N LEU A 191 -16.79 0.53 5.20
CA LEU A 191 -17.87 -0.45 5.40
C LEU A 191 -19.22 0.21 5.67
N TYR A 192 -19.25 1.33 6.38
CA TYR A 192 -20.48 2.11 6.60
C TYR A 192 -20.96 2.79 5.30
N VAL A 193 -20.05 3.31 4.49
CA VAL A 193 -20.35 3.87 3.16
C VAL A 193 -20.86 2.78 2.21
N ILE A 194 -20.31 1.56 2.29
CA ILE A 194 -20.81 0.37 1.57
C ILE A 194 -22.20 -0.05 2.08
N TYR A 195 -22.46 0.04 3.39
CA TYR A 195 -23.76 -0.28 3.97
C TYR A 195 -24.86 0.72 3.59
N LYS A 196 -24.51 2.00 3.45
CA LYS A 196 -25.45 3.06 3.04
C LYS A 196 -25.60 3.27 1.54
N GLY A 197 -24.67 2.75 0.72
CA GLY A 197 -24.61 2.95 -0.72
C GLY A 197 -25.09 1.74 -1.50
N THR A 198 -25.98 1.98 -2.48
CA THR A 198 -26.64 1.00 -3.35
C THR A 198 -25.76 -0.19 -3.73
N TYR A 199 -26.26 -1.39 -3.40
CA TYR A 199 -25.64 -2.72 -3.54
C TYR A 199 -25.04 -3.07 -4.91
N GLU A 200 -25.26 -2.27 -5.95
CA GLU A 200 -24.96 -2.65 -7.34
C GLU A 200 -23.62 -2.14 -7.90
N GLN A 201 -22.86 -1.30 -7.17
CA GLN A 201 -21.61 -0.71 -7.70
C GLN A 201 -20.32 -1.11 -6.95
N PHE A 202 -20.39 -1.99 -5.94
CA PHE A 202 -19.21 -2.40 -5.19
C PHE A 202 -18.67 -3.79 -5.62
N PRO A 203 -17.34 -3.98 -5.66
CA PRO A 203 -16.69 -5.21 -6.12
C PRO A 203 -16.90 -6.37 -5.15
N TYR A 204 -17.18 -7.56 -5.70
CA TYR A 204 -17.32 -8.81 -4.97
C TYR A 204 -16.18 -9.13 -3.98
N LEU A 205 -14.97 -8.61 -4.21
CA LEU A 205 -13.80 -8.85 -3.35
C LEU A 205 -13.88 -8.19 -1.97
N ILE A 206 -14.67 -7.13 -1.79
CA ILE A 206 -14.89 -6.51 -0.47
C ILE A 206 -15.59 -7.49 0.49
N TYR A 207 -16.46 -8.35 -0.01
CA TYR A 207 -17.17 -9.35 0.78
C TYR A 207 -16.28 -10.51 1.24
N ILE A 208 -15.08 -10.67 0.67
CA ILE A 208 -14.06 -11.63 1.11
C ILE A 208 -13.04 -10.95 2.02
N ALA A 209 -12.64 -9.72 1.69
CA ALA A 209 -11.69 -8.95 2.48
C ALA A 209 -12.25 -8.54 3.87
N ALA A 210 -13.53 -8.19 3.95
CA ALA A 210 -14.16 -7.75 5.20
C ALA A 210 -14.22 -8.87 6.28
N PRO A 211 -14.70 -10.10 6.00
CA PRO A 211 -14.67 -11.20 6.97
C PRO A 211 -13.25 -11.58 7.41
N LEU A 212 -12.29 -11.62 6.47
CA LEU A 212 -10.88 -11.91 6.78
C LEU A 212 -10.30 -10.86 7.74
N TYR A 213 -10.64 -9.59 7.54
CA TYR A 213 -10.21 -8.50 8.40
C TYR A 213 -10.92 -8.50 9.78
N PHE A 214 -12.22 -8.80 9.82
CA PHE A 214 -12.95 -8.96 11.09
C PHE A 214 -12.44 -10.16 11.89
N ALA A 215 -12.12 -11.28 11.23
CA ALA A 215 -11.49 -12.43 11.89
C ALA A 215 -10.12 -12.07 12.48
N TYR A 216 -9.34 -11.24 11.77
CA TYR A 216 -8.06 -10.72 12.27
C TYR A 216 -8.24 -9.80 13.50
N LEU A 217 -9.22 -8.90 13.49
CA LEU A 217 -9.53 -8.04 14.64
C LEU A 217 -10.06 -8.84 15.84
N ALA A 218 -10.95 -9.80 15.61
CA ALA A 218 -11.49 -10.68 16.66
C ALA A 218 -10.36 -11.50 17.32
N TRP A 219 -9.48 -12.08 16.52
CA TRP A 219 -8.29 -12.77 17.03
C TRP A 219 -7.37 -11.85 17.85
N ARG A 220 -7.22 -10.59 17.44
CA ARG A 220 -6.41 -9.58 18.15
C ARG A 220 -7.02 -9.16 19.49
N PHE A 221 -8.33 -9.02 19.59
CA PHE A 221 -9.02 -8.71 20.85
C PHE A 221 -8.98 -9.88 21.83
N ILE A 222 -9.23 -11.11 21.35
CA ILE A 222 -9.17 -12.33 22.18
C ILE A 222 -7.76 -12.56 22.74
N LYS A 223 -6.71 -12.20 21.99
CA LYS A 223 -5.32 -12.35 22.45
C LYS A 223 -4.86 -11.23 23.39
N ARG A 224 -5.47 -10.04 23.33
CA ARG A 224 -5.20 -8.94 24.29
C ARG A 224 -5.75 -9.25 25.68
N GLY A 225 -6.95 -9.83 25.77
CA GLY A 225 -7.55 -10.24 27.06
C GLY A 225 -6.93 -11.49 27.71
N LYS A 226 -5.88 -12.07 27.13
CA LYS A 226 -5.15 -13.21 27.69
C LYS A 226 -3.76 -12.83 28.26
N ASN A 227 -3.37 -11.57 28.09
CA ASN A 227 -2.09 -11.02 28.54
C ASN A 227 -2.29 -9.87 29.56
N GLU A 228 -3.51 -9.72 30.08
CA GLU A 228 -3.84 -9.03 31.33
C GLU A 228 -4.26 -10.10 32.35
#